data_AF-A0A941YBA2-F1
#
_entry.id   AF-A0A941YBA2-F1
#
_cell.length_a   1.000
_cell.length_b   1.000
_cell.length_c   1.000
_cell.angle_alpha   90.00
_cell.angle_beta   90.00
_cell.angle_gamma   90.00
#
_symmetry.space_group_name_H-M   'P 1'
#
loop_
_entity.id
_entity.type
_entity.pdbx_description
1 polymer ?
#
loop_
_entity_poly.entity_id
_entity_poly.type
_entity_poly.pdbx_seq_one_letter_code
_entity_poly.pdbx_strand_id
1 'polypeptide(L)'
;MLLVAITGPVGSEKTTTLRDFAEWTTEQGARVDGFVSLAGRRPVAHEGADAYTWLWVRTNDRQPFAHRTPDGPFEVDPAALASLAEWAGALPPKLDLVVMDEFGKWEAAGEGILSAWPAVAAAKPRMVVVTLRQGLRTEIEARLGRRFDRVLDADDGDTACELRSMYSELRDWERVGVFGATSGGLECSLGTYLHATRFPFTGTVMGSLQAATLALASRDLGRKELVVWISSIAAGLKAFSPSSARFTPMLAIAVQGFLFMTGAAIGRWTRLGFALGAFLVGLWAALQGLLIQGLFFGRPLVRAYGYAVAWIRTHLGLSPPNIWAAMLILCLVNGLLSVGLTMLIVRRTPRLPSPSSSGSAVRRQWLFWTPLVVVCTVLFAAGENPTSLLWVVFRYAAVSAMLFGLARALRGFDLEGLLHRCGLWGPAVALRTAKDERKESA
;
A
#
# COMPACT_ATOMS: atom_id res chain seq x y z
N MET A 1 6.97 -10.15 -0.14
CA MET A 1 6.44 -11.52 -0.26
C MET A 1 5.64 -11.91 0.98
N LEU A 2 4.34 -12.14 0.82
CA LEU A 2 3.43 -12.76 1.79
C LEU A 2 3.55 -14.29 1.71
N LEU A 3 3.84 -14.96 2.82
CA LEU A 3 4.01 -16.42 2.88
C LEU A 3 2.87 -17.02 3.72
N VAL A 4 2.04 -17.83 3.08
CA VAL A 4 0.86 -18.45 3.67
C VAL A 4 1.00 -19.96 3.66
N ALA A 5 0.63 -20.60 4.76
CA ALA A 5 0.49 -22.04 4.84
C ALA A 5 -0.97 -22.45 4.89
N ILE A 6 -1.32 -23.54 4.22
CA ILE A 6 -2.57 -24.28 4.42
C ILE A 6 -2.21 -25.58 5.12
N THR A 7 -2.76 -25.83 6.30
CA THR A 7 -2.56 -27.08 7.05
C THR A 7 -3.87 -27.85 7.16
N GLY A 8 -3.80 -29.09 7.62
CA GLY A 8 -4.96 -29.95 7.79
C GLY A 8 -4.60 -31.43 7.69
N PRO A 9 -5.50 -32.34 8.06
CA PRO A 9 -5.28 -33.78 8.01
C PRO A 9 -5.17 -34.31 6.57
N VAL A 10 -4.76 -35.56 6.42
CA VAL A 10 -4.70 -36.19 5.09
C VAL A 10 -6.11 -36.33 4.53
N GLY A 11 -6.32 -35.78 3.34
CA GLY A 11 -7.64 -35.79 2.67
C GLY A 11 -8.49 -34.53 2.87
N SER A 12 -8.00 -33.52 3.61
CA SER A 12 -8.72 -32.26 3.87
C SER A 12 -8.78 -31.28 2.69
N GLU A 13 -8.81 -31.78 1.44
CA GLU A 13 -8.95 -30.98 0.22
C GLU A 13 -7.92 -29.82 0.01
N LYS A 14 -6.78 -29.83 0.73
CA LYS A 14 -5.72 -28.81 0.62
C LYS A 14 -5.28 -28.56 -0.83
N THR A 15 -4.95 -29.63 -1.53
CA THR A 15 -4.52 -29.62 -2.94
C THR A 15 -5.60 -29.02 -3.84
N THR A 16 -6.85 -29.41 -3.64
CA THR A 16 -8.01 -28.90 -4.41
C THR A 16 -8.16 -27.40 -4.18
N THR A 17 -8.17 -26.96 -2.91
CA THR A 17 -8.28 -25.55 -2.54
C THR A 17 -7.14 -24.71 -3.13
N LEU A 18 -5.90 -25.20 -3.06
CA LEU A 18 -4.74 -24.51 -3.60
C LEU A 18 -4.80 -24.37 -5.12
N ARG A 19 -5.21 -25.43 -5.82
CA ARG A 19 -5.40 -25.42 -7.28
C ARG A 19 -6.49 -24.43 -7.68
N ASP A 20 -7.67 -24.52 -7.08
CA ASP A 20 -8.81 -23.66 -7.41
C ASP A 20 -8.51 -22.18 -7.10
N PHE A 21 -7.67 -21.91 -6.10
CA PHE A 21 -7.15 -20.57 -5.83
C PHE A 21 -6.15 -20.09 -6.89
N ALA A 22 -5.25 -20.95 -7.35
CA ALA A 22 -4.30 -20.63 -8.41
C ALA A 22 -4.99 -20.35 -9.75
N GLU A 23 -5.99 -21.15 -10.10
CA GLU A 23 -6.85 -20.96 -11.28
C GLU A 23 -7.61 -19.64 -11.20
N TRP A 24 -8.34 -19.40 -10.10
CA TRP A 24 -9.03 -18.12 -9.88
C TRP A 24 -8.08 -16.91 -9.98
N THR A 25 -6.88 -17.02 -9.41
CA THR A 25 -5.89 -15.93 -9.46
C THR A 25 -5.41 -15.67 -10.89
N THR A 26 -5.25 -16.72 -11.69
CA THR A 26 -4.92 -16.64 -13.12
C THR A 26 -6.04 -15.97 -13.91
N GLU A 27 -7.31 -16.30 -13.63
CA GLU A 27 -8.48 -15.65 -14.23
C GLU A 27 -8.56 -14.14 -13.93
N GLN A 28 -7.98 -13.69 -12.80
CA GLN A 28 -7.81 -12.26 -12.49
C GLN A 28 -6.68 -11.58 -13.29
N GLY A 29 -6.05 -12.28 -14.24
CA GLY A 29 -4.96 -11.79 -15.07
C GLY A 29 -3.60 -11.73 -14.36
N ALA A 30 -3.45 -12.45 -13.25
CA ALA A 30 -2.21 -12.49 -12.49
C ALA A 30 -1.20 -13.50 -13.07
N ARG A 31 0.08 -13.25 -12.84
CA ARG A 31 1.16 -14.17 -13.19
C ARG A 31 1.34 -15.19 -12.07
N VAL A 32 0.82 -16.39 -12.30
CA VAL A 32 0.87 -17.52 -11.36
C VAL A 32 1.83 -18.58 -11.88
N ASP A 33 2.61 -19.17 -10.98
CA ASP A 33 3.49 -20.31 -11.26
C ASP A 33 3.52 -21.26 -10.06
N GLY A 34 4.18 -22.41 -10.18
CA GLY A 34 4.24 -23.42 -9.15
C GLY A 34 3.64 -24.75 -9.56
N PHE A 35 3.37 -25.59 -8.57
CA PHE A 35 2.85 -26.93 -8.78
C PHE A 35 1.94 -27.38 -7.65
N VAL A 36 1.02 -28.29 -7.97
CA VAL A 36 0.17 -28.98 -7.00
C VAL A 36 0.35 -30.50 -7.07
N SER A 37 0.26 -31.19 -5.94
CA SER A 37 0.49 -32.64 -5.83
C SER A 37 -0.82 -33.41 -5.89
N LEU A 38 -1.19 -33.87 -7.10
CA LEU A 38 -2.42 -34.64 -7.32
C LEU A 38 -2.26 -36.06 -6.79
N ALA A 39 -3.13 -36.44 -5.86
CA ALA A 39 -3.19 -37.78 -5.31
C ALA A 39 -3.85 -38.77 -6.29
N GLY A 40 -3.23 -39.94 -6.47
CA GLY A 40 -3.78 -41.09 -7.16
C GLY A 40 -4.86 -41.83 -6.36
N ARG A 41 -4.92 -43.15 -6.51
CA ARG A 41 -5.92 -43.96 -5.80
C ARG A 41 -5.53 -44.08 -4.33
N ARG A 42 -6.49 -43.85 -3.44
CA ARG A 42 -6.32 -44.10 -2.00
C ARG A 42 -6.80 -45.51 -1.67
N PRO A 43 -5.95 -46.39 -1.15
CA PRO A 43 -6.39 -47.72 -0.71
C PRO A 43 -7.30 -47.62 0.52
N VAL A 44 -7.06 -46.65 1.41
CA VAL A 44 -7.85 -46.39 2.62
C VAL A 44 -8.12 -44.88 2.74
N ALA A 45 -9.31 -44.50 3.20
CA ALA A 45 -9.61 -43.10 3.53
C ALA A 45 -8.63 -42.59 4.61
N HIS A 46 -8.15 -41.35 4.48
CA HIS A 46 -7.16 -40.72 5.37
C HIS A 46 -5.73 -41.30 5.32
N GLU A 47 -5.44 -42.25 4.44
CA GLU A 47 -4.07 -42.64 4.11
C GLU A 47 -3.54 -41.91 2.87
N GLY A 48 -2.21 -41.92 2.73
CA GLY A 48 -1.54 -41.47 1.51
C GLY A 48 -2.00 -42.28 0.28
N ALA A 49 -1.96 -41.65 -0.89
CA ALA A 49 -2.29 -42.32 -2.14
C ALA A 49 -1.19 -43.32 -2.56
N ASP A 50 -1.55 -44.21 -3.49
CA ASP A 50 -0.61 -45.14 -4.12
C ASP A 50 0.46 -44.43 -4.97
N ALA A 51 0.09 -43.31 -5.59
CA ALA A 51 0.98 -42.46 -6.36
C ALA A 51 0.57 -40.98 -6.27
N TYR A 52 1.53 -40.12 -6.58
CA TYR A 52 1.38 -38.67 -6.66
C TYR A 52 1.95 -38.17 -7.97
N THR A 53 1.21 -37.24 -8.58
CA THR A 53 1.58 -36.58 -9.84
C THR A 53 1.57 -35.08 -9.62
N TRP A 54 2.66 -34.40 -9.97
CA TRP A 54 2.67 -32.95 -10.00
C TRP A 54 1.90 -32.43 -11.21
N LEU A 55 1.12 -31.38 -10.97
CA LEU A 55 0.53 -30.55 -12.00
C LEU A 55 1.22 -29.19 -11.95
N TRP A 56 1.98 -28.85 -13.00
CA TRP A 56 2.63 -27.56 -13.15
C TRP A 56 1.59 -26.50 -13.51
N VAL A 57 1.37 -25.51 -12.65
CA VAL A 57 0.24 -24.57 -12.77
C VAL A 57 0.34 -23.73 -14.04
N ARG A 58 1.55 -23.31 -14.41
CA ARG A 58 1.77 -22.44 -15.58
C ARG A 58 1.56 -23.15 -16.91
N THR A 59 2.04 -24.39 -17.04
CA THR A 59 2.00 -25.14 -18.31
C THR A 59 0.85 -26.12 -18.39
N ASN A 60 0.21 -26.41 -17.25
CA ASN A 60 -0.79 -27.46 -17.09
C ASN A 60 -0.24 -28.87 -17.38
N ASP A 61 1.09 -29.04 -17.38
CA ASP A 61 1.75 -30.32 -17.61
C ASP A 61 1.67 -31.20 -16.36
N ARG A 62 1.58 -32.51 -16.58
CA ARG A 62 1.54 -33.52 -15.53
C ARG A 62 2.82 -34.32 -15.51
N GLN A 63 3.37 -34.52 -14.33
CA GLN A 63 4.61 -35.27 -14.14
C GLN A 63 4.49 -36.22 -12.95
N PRO A 64 4.77 -37.53 -13.12
CA PRO A 64 4.86 -38.45 -11.98
C PRO A 64 5.88 -37.94 -10.97
N PHE A 65 5.52 -37.93 -9.69
CA PHE A 65 6.39 -37.42 -8.62
C PHE A 65 6.83 -38.53 -7.67
N ALA A 66 5.88 -39.24 -7.08
CA ALA A 66 6.19 -40.27 -6.10
C ALA A 66 5.22 -41.44 -6.21
N HIS A 67 5.69 -42.64 -5.92
CA HIS A 67 4.86 -43.84 -5.85
C HIS A 67 5.18 -44.64 -4.59
N ARG A 68 4.17 -45.32 -4.06
CA ARG A 68 4.30 -46.14 -2.85
C ARG A 68 4.88 -47.49 -3.24
N THR A 69 6.01 -47.85 -2.66
CA THR A 69 6.60 -49.19 -2.84
C THR A 69 5.78 -50.24 -2.07
N PRO A 70 5.85 -51.53 -2.46
CA PRO A 70 5.14 -52.61 -1.78
C PRO A 70 5.46 -52.72 -0.27
N ASP A 71 6.69 -52.35 0.11
CA ASP A 71 7.20 -52.42 1.48
C ASP A 71 6.86 -51.18 2.34
N GLY A 72 6.09 -50.23 1.79
CA GLY A 72 5.53 -49.09 2.52
C GLY A 72 6.15 -47.70 2.32
N PRO A 73 7.45 -47.51 2.01
CA PRO A 73 7.98 -46.16 1.75
C PRO A 73 7.59 -45.62 0.38
N PHE A 74 7.55 -44.29 0.25
CA PHE A 74 7.42 -43.62 -1.04
C PHE A 74 8.79 -43.53 -1.72
N GLU A 75 8.84 -43.85 -3.00
CA GLU A 75 9.99 -43.61 -3.86
C GLU A 75 9.70 -42.41 -4.77
N VAL A 76 10.62 -41.45 -4.81
CA VAL A 76 10.53 -40.25 -5.64
C VAL A 76 11.12 -40.52 -7.00
N ASP A 77 10.42 -40.09 -8.05
CA ASP A 77 10.95 -40.12 -9.40
C ASP A 77 12.11 -39.11 -9.54
N PRO A 78 13.34 -39.56 -9.86
CA PRO A 78 14.48 -38.66 -10.07
C PRO A 78 14.23 -37.62 -11.17
N ALA A 79 13.43 -37.96 -12.18
CA ALA A 79 13.06 -37.01 -13.24
C ALA A 79 12.21 -35.86 -12.68
N ALA A 80 11.35 -36.11 -11.68
CA ALA A 80 10.59 -35.07 -11.00
C ALA A 80 11.51 -34.07 -10.29
N LEU A 81 12.51 -34.57 -9.56
CA LEU A 81 13.48 -33.70 -8.89
C LEU A 81 14.31 -32.87 -9.89
N ALA A 82 14.67 -33.45 -11.04
CA ALA A 82 15.34 -32.71 -12.10
C ALA A 82 14.45 -31.60 -12.68
N SER A 83 13.17 -31.90 -12.95
CA SER A 83 12.20 -30.90 -13.42
C SER A 83 11.89 -29.82 -12.37
N LEU A 84 11.91 -30.16 -11.08
CA LEU A 84 11.82 -29.17 -10.01
C LEU A 84 13.00 -28.19 -10.03
N ALA A 85 14.22 -28.69 -10.20
CA ALA A 85 15.42 -27.85 -10.31
C ALA A 85 15.38 -26.97 -11.56
N GLU A 86 14.93 -27.51 -12.70
CA GLU A 86 14.75 -26.75 -13.95
C GLU A 86 13.69 -25.67 -13.78
N TRP A 87 12.51 -26.01 -13.22
CA TRP A 87 11.45 -25.05 -12.91
C TRP A 87 11.96 -23.93 -12.01
N ALA A 88 12.65 -24.28 -10.92
CA ALA A 88 13.21 -23.34 -9.97
C ALA A 88 14.20 -22.37 -10.66
N GLY A 89 15.08 -22.89 -11.52
CA GLY A 89 16.03 -22.07 -12.30
C GLY A 89 15.36 -21.19 -13.36
N ALA A 90 14.19 -21.59 -13.85
CA ALA A 90 13.42 -20.87 -14.87
C ALA A 90 12.31 -19.96 -14.30
N LEU A 91 12.23 -19.81 -12.97
CA LEU A 91 11.23 -18.98 -12.31
C LEU A 91 11.38 -17.51 -12.75
N PRO A 92 10.35 -16.92 -13.40
CA PRO A 92 10.44 -15.55 -13.82
C PRO A 92 10.35 -14.60 -12.61
N PRO A 93 11.02 -13.45 -12.63
CA PRO A 93 10.92 -12.49 -11.54
C PRO A 93 9.52 -11.85 -11.48
N LYS A 94 9.15 -11.38 -10.29
CA LYS A 94 7.93 -10.59 -10.01
C LYS A 94 6.63 -11.32 -10.37
N LEU A 95 6.56 -12.59 -10.00
CA LEU A 95 5.31 -13.36 -10.00
C LEU A 95 4.32 -12.76 -9.00
N ASP A 96 3.03 -12.87 -9.30
CA ASP A 96 1.98 -12.45 -8.37
C ASP A 96 1.72 -13.54 -7.33
N LEU A 97 1.80 -14.81 -7.74
CA LEU A 97 1.56 -15.97 -6.89
C LEU A 97 2.48 -17.13 -7.26
N VAL A 98 3.07 -17.76 -6.25
CA VAL A 98 3.67 -19.10 -6.37
C VAL A 98 2.93 -20.06 -5.45
N VAL A 99 2.55 -21.23 -5.96
CA VAL A 99 1.93 -22.29 -5.16
C VAL A 99 2.83 -23.52 -5.09
N MET A 100 2.92 -24.16 -3.92
CA MET A 100 3.76 -25.34 -3.72
C MET A 100 3.05 -26.35 -2.81
N ASP A 101 2.87 -27.58 -3.31
CA ASP A 101 2.14 -28.66 -2.62
C ASP A 101 2.97 -29.95 -2.67
N GLU A 102 3.23 -30.70 -1.60
CA GLU A 102 2.97 -30.45 -0.17
C GLU A 102 4.31 -30.51 0.59
N PHE A 103 4.52 -29.60 1.55
CA PHE A 103 5.65 -29.67 2.47
C PHE A 103 5.36 -30.71 3.56
N GLY A 104 6.08 -31.83 3.49
CA GLY A 104 5.94 -32.98 4.37
C GLY A 104 7.20 -33.28 5.16
N LYS A 105 7.39 -34.58 5.45
CA LYS A 105 8.49 -35.06 6.31
C LYS A 105 9.87 -34.85 5.65
N TRP A 106 9.95 -34.94 4.33
CA TRP A 106 11.21 -34.73 3.60
C TRP A 106 11.64 -33.26 3.64
N GLU A 107 10.71 -32.34 3.44
CA GLU A 107 10.99 -30.90 3.52
C GLU A 107 11.41 -30.49 4.94
N ALA A 108 10.83 -31.12 5.98
CA ALA A 108 11.27 -30.93 7.37
C ALA A 108 12.70 -31.43 7.62
N ALA A 109 13.11 -32.52 6.94
CA ALA A 109 14.47 -33.02 6.95
C ALA A 109 15.45 -32.13 6.15
N GLY A 110 14.94 -31.23 5.29
CA GLY A 110 15.74 -30.36 4.44
C GLY A 110 15.86 -30.85 2.99
N GLU A 111 15.05 -31.83 2.60
CA GLU A 111 15.08 -32.50 1.30
C GLU A 111 13.86 -32.15 0.45
N GLY A 112 13.73 -32.81 -0.71
CA GLY A 112 12.54 -32.71 -1.57
C GLY A 112 12.33 -31.31 -2.15
N ILE A 113 11.10 -30.81 -1.99
CA ILE A 113 10.64 -29.54 -2.56
C ILE A 113 11.40 -28.33 -2.01
N LEU A 114 11.94 -28.45 -0.80
CA LEU A 114 12.66 -27.35 -0.15
C LEU A 114 13.87 -26.87 -0.96
N SER A 115 14.46 -27.73 -1.79
CA SER A 115 15.57 -27.39 -2.69
C SER A 115 15.24 -26.22 -3.65
N ALA A 116 13.97 -26.04 -4.01
CA ALA A 116 13.52 -24.93 -4.87
C ALA A 116 13.30 -23.61 -4.11
N TRP A 117 13.22 -23.64 -2.77
CA TRP A 117 12.91 -22.46 -1.96
C TRP A 117 13.84 -21.26 -2.19
N PRO A 118 15.17 -21.42 -2.28
CA PRO A 118 16.06 -20.28 -2.54
C PRO A 118 15.72 -19.55 -3.85
N ALA A 119 15.35 -20.29 -4.90
CA ALA A 119 14.96 -19.70 -6.18
C ALA A 119 13.59 -19.00 -6.10
N VAL A 120 12.61 -19.62 -5.42
CA VAL A 120 11.31 -18.97 -5.15
C VAL A 120 11.49 -17.68 -4.38
N ALA A 121 12.31 -17.68 -3.33
CA ALA A 121 12.62 -16.49 -2.55
C ALA A 121 13.32 -15.41 -3.41
N ALA A 122 14.26 -15.82 -4.27
CA ALA A 122 14.97 -14.92 -5.19
C ALA A 122 14.06 -14.33 -6.29
N ALA A 123 13.05 -15.07 -6.75
CA ALA A 123 12.06 -14.60 -7.72
C ALA A 123 11.13 -13.51 -7.15
N LYS A 124 11.09 -13.38 -5.81
CA LYS A 124 10.31 -12.41 -5.05
C LYS A 124 8.85 -12.32 -5.48
N PRO A 125 8.09 -13.43 -5.46
CA PRO A 125 6.67 -13.37 -5.72
C PRO A 125 5.97 -12.47 -4.69
N ARG A 126 4.83 -11.89 -5.07
CA ARG A 126 4.00 -11.11 -4.13
C ARG A 126 3.47 -12.02 -3.02
N MET A 127 2.97 -13.19 -3.38
CA MET A 127 2.44 -14.19 -2.46
C MET A 127 3.01 -15.59 -2.76
N VAL A 128 3.33 -16.34 -1.72
CA VAL A 128 3.60 -17.78 -1.80
C VAL A 128 2.61 -18.50 -0.91
N VAL A 129 1.93 -19.50 -1.45
CA VAL A 129 1.03 -20.37 -0.70
C VAL A 129 1.59 -21.77 -0.74
N VAL A 130 1.86 -22.33 0.44
CA VAL A 130 2.32 -23.71 0.58
C VAL A 130 1.28 -24.52 1.33
N THR A 131 1.12 -25.79 1.00
CA THR A 131 0.40 -26.73 1.88
C THR A 131 1.39 -27.42 2.81
N LEU A 132 0.98 -27.65 4.04
CA LEU A 132 1.78 -28.30 5.09
C LEU A 132 1.06 -29.51 5.63
N ARG A 133 1.82 -30.58 5.88
CA ARG A 133 1.34 -31.64 6.78
C ARG A 133 1.19 -31.10 8.20
N GLN A 134 0.10 -31.51 8.87
CA GLN A 134 -0.18 -31.13 10.24
C GLN A 134 0.99 -31.48 11.17
N GLY A 135 1.34 -30.54 12.06
CA GLY A 135 2.40 -30.72 13.05
C GLY A 135 3.82 -30.45 12.56
N LEU A 136 4.07 -30.17 11.27
CA LEU A 136 5.42 -29.90 10.74
C LEU A 136 5.76 -28.41 10.61
N ARG A 137 4.88 -27.53 11.07
CA ARG A 137 5.02 -26.08 10.87
C ARG A 137 6.36 -25.55 11.38
N THR A 138 6.73 -25.88 12.61
CA THR A 138 7.90 -25.29 13.26
C THR A 138 9.19 -25.71 12.58
N GLU A 139 9.27 -26.98 12.18
CA GLU A 139 10.40 -27.54 11.43
C GLU A 139 10.50 -26.88 10.05
N ILE A 140 9.40 -26.74 9.33
CA ILE A 140 9.38 -26.08 8.02
C ILE A 140 9.76 -24.60 8.15
N GLU A 141 9.22 -23.84 9.12
CA GLU A 141 9.60 -22.44 9.34
C GLU A 141 11.11 -22.30 9.64
N ALA A 142 11.68 -23.22 10.41
CA ALA A 142 13.13 -23.24 10.68
C ALA A 142 13.95 -23.48 9.40
N ARG A 143 13.48 -24.38 8.53
CA ARG A 143 14.12 -24.69 7.25
C ARG A 143 14.00 -23.58 6.21
N LEU A 144 12.85 -22.92 6.15
CA LEU A 144 12.63 -21.77 5.27
C LEU A 144 13.43 -20.53 5.72
N GLY A 145 13.92 -20.52 6.96
CA GLY A 145 14.57 -19.38 7.59
C GLY A 145 13.61 -18.23 7.90
N ARG A 146 12.29 -18.48 7.86
CA ARG A 146 11.24 -17.49 8.14
C ARG A 146 9.93 -18.14 8.56
N ARG A 147 9.15 -17.41 9.35
CA ARG A 147 7.81 -17.81 9.76
C ARG A 147 6.77 -17.60 8.66
N PHE A 148 5.70 -18.37 8.72
CA PHE A 148 4.48 -18.11 7.96
C PHE A 148 3.81 -16.84 8.46
N ASP A 149 3.41 -15.96 7.54
CA ASP A 149 2.66 -14.74 7.89
C ASP A 149 1.22 -15.09 8.30
N ARG A 150 0.68 -16.15 7.69
CA ARG A 150 -0.64 -16.74 7.97
C ARG A 150 -0.59 -18.26 7.82
N VAL A 151 -1.37 -18.94 8.65
CA VAL A 151 -1.59 -20.38 8.59
C VAL A 151 -3.10 -20.59 8.64
N LEU A 152 -3.63 -21.23 7.61
CA LEU A 152 -5.06 -21.52 7.44
C LEU A 152 -5.28 -23.01 7.67
N ASP A 153 -6.36 -23.38 8.36
CA ASP A 153 -6.75 -24.78 8.51
C ASP A 153 -7.77 -25.14 7.43
N ALA A 154 -7.46 -26.15 6.63
CA ALA A 154 -8.32 -26.58 5.54
C ALA A 154 -9.67 -27.14 6.03
N ASP A 155 -9.73 -27.61 7.28
CA ASP A 155 -10.97 -28.13 7.87
C ASP A 155 -11.99 -27.02 8.22
N ASP A 156 -11.58 -25.74 8.24
CA ASP A 156 -12.46 -24.61 8.56
C ASP A 156 -13.49 -24.31 7.44
N GLY A 157 -13.40 -24.98 6.29
CA GLY A 157 -14.36 -24.89 5.18
C GLY A 157 -14.35 -23.57 4.38
N ASP A 158 -13.67 -22.53 4.88
CA ASP A 158 -13.61 -21.20 4.24
C ASP A 158 -12.21 -20.83 3.72
N THR A 159 -11.24 -21.76 3.74
CA THR A 159 -9.84 -21.50 3.36
C THR A 159 -9.71 -20.86 1.97
N ALA A 160 -10.50 -21.32 0.99
CA ALA A 160 -10.46 -20.75 -0.37
C ALA A 160 -10.91 -19.28 -0.39
N CYS A 161 -11.94 -18.91 0.37
CA CYS A 161 -12.42 -17.54 0.49
C CYS A 161 -11.39 -16.67 1.20
N GLU A 162 -10.78 -17.18 2.28
CA GLU A 162 -9.76 -16.46 3.02
C GLU A 162 -8.52 -16.19 2.16
N LEU A 163 -8.04 -17.16 1.38
CA LEU A 163 -6.94 -16.94 0.42
C LEU A 163 -7.26 -15.85 -0.60
N ARG A 164 -8.47 -15.89 -1.18
CA ARG A 164 -8.94 -14.86 -2.14
C ARG A 164 -9.02 -13.49 -1.49
N SER A 165 -9.56 -13.41 -0.29
CA SER A 165 -9.63 -12.19 0.51
C SER A 165 -8.22 -11.65 0.77
N MET A 166 -7.30 -12.48 1.25
CA MET A 166 -5.92 -12.10 1.51
C MET A 166 -5.18 -11.60 0.26
N TYR A 167 -5.35 -12.29 -0.87
CA TYR A 167 -4.76 -11.84 -2.13
C TYR A 167 -5.31 -10.48 -2.56
N SER A 168 -6.62 -10.25 -2.42
CA SER A 168 -7.25 -8.97 -2.74
C SER A 168 -6.77 -7.84 -1.82
N GLU A 169 -6.65 -8.12 -0.52
CA GLU A 169 -6.17 -7.16 0.49
C GLU A 169 -4.71 -6.77 0.26
N LEU A 170 -3.84 -7.73 -0.09
CA LEU A 170 -2.44 -7.44 -0.42
C LEU A 170 -2.35 -6.42 -1.56
N ARG A 171 -3.14 -6.60 -2.62
CA ARG A 171 -3.16 -5.69 -3.77
C ARG A 171 -3.70 -4.30 -3.40
N ASP A 172 -4.70 -4.24 -2.52
CA ASP A 172 -5.25 -2.97 -2.06
C ASP A 172 -4.23 -2.19 -1.21
N TRP A 173 -3.50 -2.85 -0.32
CA TRP A 173 -2.44 -2.20 0.47
C TRP A 173 -1.28 -1.69 -0.39
N GLU A 174 -0.87 -2.43 -1.42
CA GLU A 174 0.11 -1.95 -2.41
C GLU A 174 -0.36 -0.66 -3.09
N ARG A 175 -1.63 -0.63 -3.53
CA ARG A 175 -2.24 0.55 -4.16
C ARG A 175 -2.32 1.73 -3.20
N VAL A 176 -2.74 1.50 -1.96
CA VAL A 176 -2.75 2.51 -0.89
C VAL A 176 -1.35 3.12 -0.71
N GLY A 177 -0.31 2.28 -0.71
CA GLY A 177 1.09 2.73 -0.66
C GLY A 177 1.47 3.62 -1.84
N VAL A 178 1.16 3.20 -3.08
CA VAL A 178 1.45 3.97 -4.31
C VAL A 178 0.72 5.30 -4.33
N PHE A 179 -0.58 5.32 -4.04
CA PHE A 179 -1.36 6.55 -3.98
C PHE A 179 -0.91 7.46 -2.82
N GLY A 180 -0.59 6.88 -1.66
CA GLY A 180 -0.10 7.63 -0.49
C GLY A 180 1.25 8.28 -0.77
N ALA A 181 2.18 7.56 -1.40
CA ALA A 181 3.47 8.09 -1.83
C ALA A 181 3.32 9.19 -2.89
N THR A 182 2.43 8.98 -3.86
CA THR A 182 2.15 9.97 -4.90
C THR A 182 1.53 11.24 -4.32
N SER A 183 0.51 11.09 -3.46
CA SER A 183 -0.14 12.20 -2.76
C SER A 183 0.84 12.95 -1.87
N GLY A 184 1.64 12.25 -1.07
CA GLY A 184 2.69 12.86 -0.24
C GLY A 184 3.74 13.59 -1.07
N GLY A 185 4.14 13.03 -2.21
CA GLY A 185 5.06 13.67 -3.15
C GLY A 185 4.49 14.97 -3.75
N LEU A 186 3.21 14.96 -4.14
CA LEU A 186 2.49 16.15 -4.62
C LEU A 186 2.39 17.21 -3.53
N GLU A 187 2.00 16.83 -2.32
CA GLU A 187 1.90 17.71 -1.14
C GLU A 187 3.25 18.36 -0.77
N CYS A 188 4.33 17.58 -0.85
CA CYS A 188 5.67 18.07 -0.59
C CYS A 188 6.14 19.04 -1.69
N SER A 189 5.90 18.72 -2.95
CA SER A 189 6.46 19.48 -4.09
C SER A 189 5.59 20.68 -4.44
N LEU A 190 4.34 20.44 -4.83
CA LEU A 190 3.42 21.48 -5.27
C LEU A 190 3.02 22.39 -4.10
N GLY A 191 2.80 21.82 -2.91
CA GLY A 191 2.51 22.61 -1.72
C GLY A 191 3.63 23.61 -1.40
N THR A 192 4.90 23.19 -1.53
CA THR A 192 6.04 24.11 -1.33
C THR A 192 6.08 25.20 -2.40
N TYR A 193 5.86 24.84 -3.67
CA TYR A 193 5.83 25.80 -4.77
C TYR A 193 4.71 26.85 -4.63
N LEU A 194 3.48 26.42 -4.35
CA LEU A 194 2.33 27.31 -4.20
C LEU A 194 2.50 28.24 -2.98
N HIS A 195 3.05 27.73 -1.88
CA HIS A 195 3.36 28.58 -0.73
C HIS A 195 4.49 29.57 -1.01
N ALA A 196 5.53 29.17 -1.74
CA ALA A 196 6.63 30.06 -2.12
C ALA A 196 6.15 31.21 -3.02
N THR A 197 5.28 30.91 -3.99
CA THR A 197 4.68 31.89 -4.90
C THR A 197 3.54 32.70 -4.30
N ARG A 198 3.14 32.40 -3.04
CA ARG A 198 1.98 33.00 -2.36
C ARG A 198 0.70 32.90 -3.21
N PHE A 199 0.52 31.78 -3.91
CA PHE A 199 -0.63 31.58 -4.79
C PHE A 199 -1.95 31.65 -3.97
N PRO A 200 -2.94 32.46 -4.39
CA PRO A 200 -4.20 32.58 -3.67
C PRO A 200 -4.95 31.25 -3.69
N PHE A 201 -5.69 30.93 -2.62
CA PHE A 201 -6.47 29.68 -2.50
C PHE A 201 -5.63 28.40 -2.57
N THR A 202 -4.33 28.46 -2.21
CA THR A 202 -3.46 27.27 -2.14
C THR A 202 -4.12 26.11 -1.39
N GLY A 203 -4.77 26.36 -0.25
CA GLY A 203 -5.44 25.31 0.53
C GLY A 203 -6.57 24.60 -0.24
N THR A 204 -7.37 25.34 -1.01
CA THR A 204 -8.46 24.79 -1.83
C THR A 204 -7.92 23.96 -2.97
N VAL A 205 -6.86 24.44 -3.64
CA VAL A 205 -6.22 23.70 -4.74
C VAL A 205 -5.62 22.40 -4.22
N MET A 206 -4.83 22.44 -3.14
CA MET A 206 -4.20 21.25 -2.55
C MET A 206 -5.24 20.26 -2.03
N GLY A 207 -6.23 20.73 -1.27
CA GLY A 207 -7.32 19.89 -0.78
C GLY A 207 -8.10 19.21 -1.91
N SER A 208 -8.33 19.91 -3.02
CA SER A 208 -9.03 19.35 -4.18
C SER A 208 -8.17 18.31 -4.93
N LEU A 209 -6.86 18.51 -5.02
CA LEU A 209 -5.94 17.50 -5.57
C LEU A 209 -5.87 16.26 -4.69
N GLN A 210 -5.90 16.43 -3.37
CA GLN A 210 -5.98 15.31 -2.44
C GLN A 210 -7.33 14.58 -2.61
N ALA A 211 -8.46 15.29 -2.63
CA ALA A 211 -9.78 14.70 -2.85
C ALA A 211 -9.87 13.96 -4.20
N ALA A 212 -9.28 14.51 -5.27
CA ALA A 212 -9.16 13.84 -6.56
C ALA A 212 -8.33 12.55 -6.47
N THR A 213 -7.19 12.60 -5.78
CA THR A 213 -6.33 11.41 -5.57
C THR A 213 -7.08 10.32 -4.82
N LEU A 214 -7.80 10.67 -3.76
CA LEU A 214 -8.61 9.74 -2.97
C LEU A 214 -9.79 9.18 -3.78
N ALA A 215 -10.46 10.00 -4.58
CA ALA A 215 -11.54 9.57 -5.46
C ALA A 215 -11.06 8.60 -6.54
N LEU A 216 -9.89 8.84 -7.11
CA LEU A 216 -9.26 7.92 -8.08
C LEU A 216 -8.90 6.60 -7.41
N ALA A 217 -8.21 6.63 -6.26
CA ALA A 217 -7.86 5.42 -5.54
C ALA A 217 -9.09 4.60 -5.12
N SER A 218 -10.16 5.27 -4.67
CA SER A 218 -11.42 4.63 -4.26
C SER A 218 -12.12 3.83 -5.37
N ARG A 219 -11.81 4.11 -6.65
CA ARG A 219 -12.38 3.36 -7.78
C ARG A 219 -11.72 2.01 -7.98
N ASP A 220 -10.46 1.91 -7.60
CA ASP A 220 -9.62 0.77 -7.91
C ASP A 220 -9.46 -0.16 -6.70
N LEU A 221 -9.66 0.34 -5.48
CA LEU A 221 -9.63 -0.46 -4.26
C LEU A 221 -10.87 -1.36 -4.12
N GLY A 222 -10.67 -2.63 -3.76
CA GLY A 222 -11.74 -3.53 -3.35
C GLY A 222 -12.33 -3.09 -2.01
N ARG A 223 -11.45 -2.83 -1.04
CA ARG A 223 -11.76 -2.32 0.31
C ARG A 223 -11.63 -0.80 0.37
N LYS A 224 -12.75 -0.12 0.11
CA LYS A 224 -12.80 1.35 -0.04
C LYS A 224 -12.49 2.10 1.26
N GLU A 225 -12.70 1.48 2.41
CA GLU A 225 -12.32 2.03 3.71
C GLU A 225 -10.82 2.29 3.84
N LEU A 226 -9.97 1.63 3.04
CA LEU A 226 -8.52 1.83 3.08
C LEU A 226 -8.08 3.19 2.52
N VAL A 227 -8.97 3.94 1.88
CA VAL A 227 -8.69 5.28 1.31
C VAL A 227 -8.17 6.26 2.36
N VAL A 228 -8.59 6.15 3.63
CA VAL A 228 -8.09 7.04 4.70
C VAL A 228 -6.58 6.88 4.94
N TRP A 229 -6.04 5.68 4.71
CA TRP A 229 -4.61 5.40 4.88
C TRP A 229 -3.75 6.13 3.86
N ILE A 230 -4.27 6.41 2.66
CA ILE A 230 -3.56 7.20 1.63
C ILE A 230 -3.18 8.57 2.19
N SER A 231 -4.15 9.24 2.81
CA SER A 231 -3.94 10.57 3.42
C SER A 231 -3.04 10.49 4.65
N SER A 232 -3.13 9.41 5.42
CA SER A 232 -2.27 9.18 6.59
C SER A 232 -0.81 8.98 6.18
N ILE A 233 -0.55 8.21 5.12
CA ILE A 233 0.78 8.04 4.52
C ILE A 233 1.28 9.38 3.98
N ALA A 234 0.46 10.12 3.24
CA ALA A 234 0.82 11.44 2.72
C ALA A 234 1.18 12.43 3.84
N ALA A 235 0.39 12.47 4.91
CA ALA A 235 0.66 13.29 6.09
C ALA A 235 1.97 12.87 6.78
N GLY A 236 2.21 11.57 6.92
CA GLY A 236 3.47 11.03 7.44
C GLY A 236 4.67 11.44 6.57
N LEU A 237 4.59 11.28 5.25
CA LEU A 237 5.63 11.73 4.32
C LEU A 237 5.86 13.24 4.39
N LYS A 238 4.79 14.04 4.55
CA LYS A 238 4.90 15.47 4.77
C LYS A 238 5.59 15.80 6.09
N ALA A 239 5.37 15.01 7.14
CA ALA A 239 6.09 15.13 8.41
C ALA A 239 7.60 14.93 8.24
N PHE A 240 7.99 14.02 7.38
CA PHE A 240 9.36 13.79 6.98
C PHE A 240 9.91 14.81 5.94
N SER A 241 9.17 15.87 5.57
CA SER A 241 9.68 16.86 4.63
C SER A 241 10.47 17.99 5.32
N PRO A 242 11.52 18.57 4.71
CA PRO A 242 12.33 19.62 5.37
C PRO A 242 11.60 20.91 5.75
N SER A 243 10.41 21.17 5.18
CA SER A 243 9.58 22.32 5.57
C SER A 243 8.56 22.01 6.69
N SER A 244 8.65 20.84 7.32
CA SER A 244 7.63 20.25 8.18
C SER A 244 7.58 20.72 9.64
N ALA A 245 8.29 21.78 10.02
CA ALA A 245 8.30 22.27 11.41
C ALA A 245 6.91 22.69 11.96
N ARG A 246 5.86 22.63 11.13
CA ARG A 246 4.48 22.95 11.49
C ARG A 246 3.64 21.67 11.47
N PHE A 247 3.03 21.35 12.61
CA PHE A 247 2.06 20.26 12.76
C PHE A 247 0.78 20.48 11.91
N THR A 248 0.43 21.75 11.68
CA THR A 248 -0.82 22.16 11.02
C THR A 248 -1.09 21.52 9.66
N PRO A 249 -0.14 21.46 8.69
CA PRO A 249 -0.41 20.86 7.38
C PRO A 249 -0.59 19.34 7.46
N MET A 250 0.06 18.66 8.41
CA MET A 250 -0.09 17.20 8.58
C MET A 250 -1.50 16.86 9.07
N LEU A 251 -1.97 17.59 10.08
CA LEU A 251 -3.33 17.46 10.59
C LEU A 251 -4.36 17.78 9.50
N ALA A 252 -4.09 18.79 8.66
CA ALA A 252 -4.94 19.14 7.53
C ALA A 252 -5.16 17.95 6.59
N ILE A 253 -4.06 17.36 6.10
CA ILE A 253 -4.07 16.24 5.16
C ILE A 253 -4.81 15.04 5.78
N ALA A 254 -4.55 14.72 7.04
CA ALA A 254 -5.22 13.60 7.72
C ALA A 254 -6.74 13.82 7.83
N VAL A 255 -7.18 15.02 8.26
CA VAL A 255 -8.60 15.36 8.38
C VAL A 255 -9.28 15.38 7.01
N GLN A 256 -8.61 15.86 5.96
CA GLN A 256 -9.13 15.81 4.59
C GLN A 256 -9.41 14.38 4.13
N GLY A 257 -8.49 13.45 4.43
CA GLY A 257 -8.71 12.01 4.16
C GLY A 257 -9.93 11.44 4.86
N PHE A 258 -10.09 11.75 6.15
CA PHE A 258 -11.22 11.31 6.95
C PHE A 258 -12.56 11.89 6.46
N LEU A 259 -12.60 13.18 6.17
CA LEU A 259 -13.79 13.87 5.66
C LEU A 259 -14.20 13.34 4.28
N PHE A 260 -13.22 13.12 3.39
CA PHE A 260 -13.47 12.54 2.08
C PHE A 260 -14.07 11.14 2.21
N MET A 261 -13.45 10.26 3.01
CA MET A 261 -13.95 8.90 3.26
C MET A 261 -15.37 8.92 3.81
N THR A 262 -15.65 9.79 4.78
CA THR A 262 -16.99 9.91 5.39
C THR A 262 -18.03 10.35 4.37
N GLY A 263 -17.75 11.41 3.59
CA GLY A 263 -18.67 11.86 2.54
C GLY A 263 -18.86 10.82 1.43
N ALA A 264 -17.79 10.13 1.03
CA ALA A 264 -17.85 9.05 0.06
C ALA A 264 -18.68 7.87 0.55
N ALA A 265 -18.52 7.47 1.82
CA ALA A 265 -19.27 6.38 2.45
C ALA A 265 -20.77 6.71 2.56
N ILE A 266 -21.12 7.94 2.98
CA ILE A 266 -22.53 8.41 3.03
C ILE A 266 -23.18 8.30 1.64
N GLY A 267 -22.47 8.72 0.59
CA GLY A 267 -22.94 8.56 -0.78
C GLY A 267 -22.66 7.18 -1.39
N ARG A 268 -22.42 6.14 -0.57
CA ARG A 268 -22.20 4.73 -0.97
C ARG A 268 -21.14 4.56 -2.06
N TRP A 269 -20.09 5.37 -2.04
CA TRP A 269 -18.98 5.35 -3.00
C TRP A 269 -19.41 5.56 -4.45
N THR A 270 -20.50 6.30 -4.65
CA THR A 270 -20.97 6.75 -5.96
C THR A 270 -20.32 8.07 -6.35
N ARG A 271 -20.59 8.57 -7.57
CA ARG A 271 -20.17 9.92 -7.99
C ARG A 271 -20.68 11.02 -7.04
N LEU A 272 -21.89 10.85 -6.51
CA LEU A 272 -22.46 11.77 -5.51
C LEU A 272 -21.70 11.68 -4.18
N GLY A 273 -21.31 10.47 -3.76
CA GLY A 273 -20.45 10.29 -2.58
C GLY A 273 -19.09 10.98 -2.75
N PHE A 274 -18.45 10.82 -3.90
CA PHE A 274 -17.18 11.53 -4.17
C PHE A 274 -17.36 13.05 -4.22
N ALA A 275 -18.50 13.54 -4.73
CA ALA A 275 -18.80 14.97 -4.69
C ALA A 275 -18.98 15.44 -3.25
N LEU A 276 -19.75 14.72 -2.43
CA LEU A 276 -19.92 15.05 -1.02
C LEU A 276 -18.59 15.03 -0.26
N GLY A 277 -17.76 14.01 -0.47
CA GLY A 277 -16.42 13.93 0.11
C GLY A 277 -15.53 15.11 -0.29
N ALA A 278 -15.48 15.45 -1.57
CA ALA A 278 -14.73 16.61 -2.07
C ALA A 278 -15.27 17.93 -1.50
N PHE A 279 -16.59 18.07 -1.39
CA PHE A 279 -17.22 19.25 -0.80
C PHE A 279 -16.78 19.45 0.66
N LEU A 280 -16.79 18.37 1.47
CA LEU A 280 -16.33 18.41 2.87
C LEU A 280 -14.84 18.76 2.98
N VAL A 281 -14.01 18.25 2.06
CA VAL A 281 -12.59 18.61 1.98
C VAL A 281 -12.39 20.09 1.66
N GLY A 282 -13.13 20.64 0.69
CA GLY A 282 -13.09 22.06 0.36
C GLY A 282 -13.60 22.95 1.49
N LEU A 283 -14.66 22.52 2.18
CA LEU A 283 -15.18 23.17 3.38
C LEU A 283 -14.11 23.25 4.49
N TRP A 284 -13.43 22.13 4.75
CA TRP A 284 -12.34 22.09 5.72
C TRP A 284 -11.17 23.00 5.34
N ALA A 285 -10.78 23.04 4.07
CA ALA A 285 -9.70 23.91 3.61
C ALA A 285 -9.97 25.40 3.89
N ALA A 286 -11.24 25.84 3.79
CA ALA A 286 -11.65 27.19 4.13
C ALA A 286 -11.69 27.43 5.65
N LEU A 287 -12.20 26.46 6.41
CA LEU A 287 -12.38 26.58 7.86
C LEU A 287 -11.07 26.45 8.64
N GLN A 288 -10.14 25.63 8.19
CA GLN A 288 -8.95 25.27 8.94
C GLN A 288 -8.15 26.49 9.40
N GLY A 289 -7.87 27.43 8.49
CA GLY A 289 -7.14 28.65 8.83
C GLY A 289 -7.86 29.49 9.89
N LEU A 290 -9.18 29.64 9.74
CA LEU A 290 -10.03 30.41 10.64
C LEU A 290 -10.15 29.75 12.02
N LEU A 291 -10.30 28.43 12.08
CA LEU A 291 -10.37 27.68 13.34
C LEU A 291 -9.05 27.77 14.10
N ILE A 292 -7.91 27.61 13.41
CA ILE A 292 -6.60 27.69 14.03
C ILE A 292 -6.32 29.11 14.51
N GLN A 293 -6.55 30.13 13.68
CA GLN A 293 -6.43 31.52 14.11
C GLN A 293 -7.38 31.83 15.27
N GLY A 294 -8.63 31.35 15.22
CA GLY A 294 -9.60 31.53 16.30
C GLY A 294 -9.16 30.88 17.60
N LEU A 295 -8.52 29.71 17.53
CA LEU A 295 -7.96 29.03 18.70
C LEU A 295 -6.79 29.80 19.31
N PHE A 296 -5.88 30.34 18.49
CA PHE A 296 -4.71 31.08 18.97
C PHE A 296 -5.03 32.49 19.46
N PHE A 297 -5.90 33.21 18.75
CA PHE A 297 -6.16 34.63 18.98
C PHE A 297 -7.49 34.92 19.68
N GLY A 298 -8.41 33.95 19.75
CA GLY A 298 -9.68 34.08 20.45
C GLY A 298 -10.59 35.20 19.95
N ARG A 299 -11.33 35.83 20.88
CA ARG A 299 -12.26 36.94 20.62
C ARG A 299 -11.64 38.16 19.93
N PRO A 300 -10.39 38.57 20.22
CA PRO A 300 -9.71 39.64 19.48
C PRO A 300 -9.74 39.47 17.95
N LEU A 301 -9.60 38.25 17.43
CA LEU A 301 -9.65 37.98 16.00
C LEU A 301 -11.02 38.34 15.40
N VAL A 302 -12.10 37.95 16.08
CA VAL A 302 -13.47 38.26 15.65
C VAL A 302 -13.70 39.77 15.60
N ARG A 303 -13.14 40.52 16.56
CA ARG A 303 -13.20 42.00 16.54
C ARG A 303 -12.41 42.58 15.36
N ALA A 304 -11.20 42.07 15.09
CA ALA A 304 -10.38 42.51 13.97
C ALA A 304 -11.12 42.33 12.63
N TYR A 305 -11.76 41.17 12.41
CA TYR A 305 -12.60 40.96 11.24
C TYR A 305 -13.84 41.87 11.23
N GLY A 306 -14.46 42.13 12.39
CA GLY A 306 -15.55 43.10 12.51
C GLY A 306 -15.14 44.50 12.04
N TYR A 307 -13.94 44.96 12.39
CA TYR A 307 -13.39 46.21 11.89
C TYR A 307 -13.15 46.19 10.38
N ALA A 308 -12.64 45.09 9.83
CA ALA A 308 -12.46 44.94 8.38
C ALA A 308 -13.81 45.01 7.62
N VAL A 309 -14.85 44.36 8.15
CA VAL A 309 -16.22 44.41 7.57
C VAL A 309 -16.78 45.84 7.63
N ALA A 310 -16.59 46.55 8.75
CA ALA A 310 -17.01 47.94 8.88
C ALA A 310 -16.24 48.88 7.92
N TRP A 311 -14.94 48.62 7.71
CA TRP A 311 -14.12 49.35 6.75
C TRP A 311 -14.61 49.13 5.30
N ILE A 312 -14.92 47.88 4.93
CA ILE A 312 -15.51 47.55 3.61
C ILE A 312 -16.85 48.28 3.43
N ARG A 313 -17.71 48.27 4.46
CA ARG A 313 -19.02 48.94 4.40
C ARG A 313 -18.89 50.45 4.15
N THR A 314 -17.91 51.09 4.80
CA THR A 314 -17.70 52.54 4.70
C THR A 314 -17.04 52.95 3.39
N HIS A 315 -16.13 52.14 2.83
CA HIS A 315 -15.34 52.52 1.65
C HIS A 315 -15.92 52.02 0.33
N LEU A 316 -16.60 50.86 0.31
CA LEU A 316 -17.11 50.25 -0.92
C LEU A 316 -18.63 50.43 -1.10
N GLY A 317 -19.32 51.00 -0.11
CA GLY A 317 -20.78 51.19 -0.14
C GLY A 317 -21.59 49.88 -0.15
N LEU A 318 -20.91 48.73 -0.13
CA LEU A 318 -21.54 47.43 -0.01
C LEU A 318 -22.05 47.28 1.42
N SER A 319 -23.23 46.67 1.59
CA SER A 319 -23.65 46.16 2.90
C SER A 319 -23.21 44.69 2.98
N PRO A 320 -21.95 44.40 3.35
CA PRO A 320 -21.48 43.04 3.40
C PRO A 320 -22.36 42.25 4.39
N PRO A 321 -22.66 40.98 4.06
CA PRO A 321 -23.35 40.10 5.00
C PRO A 321 -22.55 40.01 6.30
N ASN A 322 -23.22 39.65 7.41
CA ASN A 322 -22.52 39.47 8.67
C ASN A 322 -21.32 38.50 8.50
N ILE A 323 -20.32 38.61 9.39
CA ILE A 323 -19.09 37.80 9.27
C ILE A 323 -19.36 36.30 9.13
N TRP A 324 -20.40 35.79 9.80
CA TRP A 324 -20.80 34.40 9.75
C TRP A 324 -21.33 33.99 8.38
N ALA A 325 -22.13 34.85 7.74
CA ALA A 325 -22.64 34.65 6.40
C ALA A 325 -21.53 34.79 5.35
N ALA A 326 -20.57 35.72 5.53
CA ALA A 326 -19.39 35.79 4.69
C ALA A 326 -18.53 34.52 4.79
N MET A 327 -18.31 34.01 6.01
CA MET A 327 -17.61 32.74 6.25
C MET A 327 -18.36 31.55 5.62
N LEU A 328 -19.69 31.50 5.77
CA LEU A 328 -20.52 30.47 5.17
C LEU A 328 -20.41 30.50 3.64
N ILE A 329 -20.52 31.68 3.01
CA ILE A 329 -20.36 31.84 1.57
C ILE A 329 -18.98 31.36 1.12
N LEU A 330 -17.91 31.77 1.81
CA LEU A 330 -16.55 31.34 1.51
C LEU A 330 -16.41 29.81 1.60
N CYS A 331 -16.99 29.21 2.63
CA CYS A 331 -17.02 27.78 2.85
C CYS A 331 -17.76 27.03 1.72
N LEU A 332 -18.95 27.50 1.34
CA LEU A 332 -19.74 26.93 0.25
C LEU A 332 -19.01 27.04 -1.08
N VAL A 333 -18.44 28.20 -1.39
CA VAL A 333 -17.67 28.42 -2.62
C VAL A 333 -16.48 27.47 -2.69
N ASN A 334 -15.70 27.32 -1.61
CA ASN A 334 -14.56 26.40 -1.59
C ASN A 334 -14.99 24.93 -1.70
N GLY A 335 -16.07 24.54 -1.04
CA GLY A 335 -16.66 23.21 -1.19
C GLY A 335 -17.05 22.93 -2.65
N LEU A 336 -17.78 23.84 -3.28
CA LEU A 336 -18.22 23.70 -4.68
C LEU A 336 -17.05 23.70 -5.67
N LEU A 337 -16.07 24.58 -5.47
CA LEU A 337 -14.83 24.58 -6.28
C LEU A 337 -14.09 23.24 -6.16
N SER A 338 -14.03 22.68 -4.95
CA SER A 338 -13.38 21.39 -4.72
C SER A 338 -14.12 20.23 -5.41
N VAL A 339 -15.45 20.23 -5.38
CA VAL A 339 -16.27 19.30 -6.16
C VAL A 339 -15.96 19.44 -7.66
N GLY A 340 -16.00 20.66 -8.19
CA GLY A 340 -15.77 20.93 -9.60
C GLY A 340 -14.41 20.42 -10.06
N LEU A 341 -13.34 20.74 -9.34
CA LEU A 341 -11.98 20.32 -9.70
C LEU A 341 -11.81 18.80 -9.55
N THR A 342 -12.30 18.23 -8.45
CA THR A 342 -12.25 16.77 -8.22
C THR A 342 -12.96 16.03 -9.34
N MET A 343 -14.19 16.42 -9.68
CA MET A 343 -14.97 15.77 -10.74
C MET A 343 -14.35 15.96 -12.12
N LEU A 344 -13.74 17.11 -12.40
CA LEU A 344 -13.04 17.34 -13.66
C LEU A 344 -11.85 16.38 -13.83
N ILE A 345 -11.00 16.26 -12.80
CA ILE A 345 -9.84 15.35 -12.82
C ILE A 345 -10.34 13.90 -12.94
N VAL A 346 -11.28 13.51 -12.08
CA VAL A 346 -11.83 12.16 -12.00
C VAL A 346 -12.58 11.74 -13.28
N ARG A 347 -13.13 12.68 -14.06
CA ARG A 347 -13.72 12.41 -15.38
C ARG A 347 -12.68 12.28 -16.49
N ARG A 348 -11.59 13.03 -16.43
CA ARG A 348 -10.54 13.05 -17.45
C ARG A 348 -9.51 11.94 -17.27
N THR A 349 -9.32 11.44 -16.06
CA THR A 349 -8.40 10.34 -15.79
C THR A 349 -9.09 9.01 -16.07
N PRO A 350 -8.67 8.25 -17.11
CA PRO A 350 -9.16 6.89 -17.32
C PRO A 350 -8.79 6.01 -16.11
N ARG A 351 -9.52 4.91 -15.91
CA ARG A 351 -9.11 3.93 -14.89
C ARG A 351 -7.72 3.45 -15.25
N LEU A 352 -6.79 3.57 -14.29
CA LEU A 352 -5.46 3.06 -14.51
C LEU A 352 -5.57 1.54 -14.64
N PRO A 353 -4.86 0.92 -15.61
CA PRO A 353 -4.72 -0.52 -15.61
C PRO A 353 -4.16 -0.93 -14.24
N SER A 354 -4.61 -2.08 -13.74
CA SER A 354 -4.00 -2.68 -12.54
C SER A 354 -2.49 -2.63 -12.69
N PRO A 355 -1.73 -2.13 -11.70
CA PRO A 355 -0.29 -2.01 -11.84
C PRO A 355 0.30 -3.38 -12.12
N SER A 356 0.59 -3.65 -13.39
CA SER A 356 1.49 -4.72 -13.78
C SER A 356 2.84 -4.32 -13.20
N SER A 357 3.53 -5.28 -12.60
CA SER A 357 4.75 -5.13 -11.81
C SER A 357 5.98 -4.73 -12.66
N SER A 358 5.82 -3.83 -13.61
CA SER A 358 6.90 -3.11 -14.26
C SER A 358 7.47 -2.04 -13.32
N GLY A 359 8.01 -2.48 -12.18
CA GLY A 359 9.00 -1.71 -11.44
C GLY A 359 10.26 -1.58 -12.30
N SER A 360 10.34 -0.53 -13.10
CA SER A 360 11.64 0.05 -13.38
C SER A 360 12.08 0.71 -12.08
N ALA A 361 13.16 0.20 -11.50
CA ALA A 361 13.89 0.93 -10.47
C ALA A 361 14.37 2.22 -11.13
N VAL A 362 13.54 3.26 -11.05
CA VAL A 362 13.96 4.58 -11.51
C VAL A 362 15.15 4.94 -10.64
N ARG A 363 16.29 5.09 -11.31
CA ARG A 363 17.54 5.68 -10.83
C ARG A 363 17.23 7.10 -10.34
N ARG A 364 16.64 7.23 -9.13
CA ARG A 364 15.94 8.43 -8.61
C ARG A 364 16.74 9.21 -7.57
N GLN A 365 18.03 8.93 -7.41
CA GLN A 365 18.86 9.64 -6.42
C GLN A 365 19.09 11.12 -6.81
N TRP A 366 19.13 11.44 -8.11
CA TRP A 366 19.24 12.82 -8.60
C TRP A 366 17.93 13.60 -8.51
N LEU A 367 16.79 12.91 -8.59
CA LEU A 367 15.46 13.52 -8.49
C LEU A 367 15.09 14.00 -7.07
N PHE A 368 15.79 13.50 -6.05
CA PHE A 368 15.68 14.00 -4.68
C PHE A 368 16.17 15.44 -4.54
N TRP A 369 17.22 15.80 -5.28
CA TRP A 369 17.85 17.11 -5.23
C TRP A 369 17.22 18.14 -6.17
N THR A 370 16.46 17.71 -7.18
CA THR A 370 15.81 18.62 -8.14
C THR A 370 14.95 19.72 -7.48
N PRO A 371 14.10 19.44 -6.47
CA PRO A 371 13.36 20.50 -5.79
C PRO A 371 14.28 21.51 -5.08
N LEU A 372 15.39 21.05 -4.48
CA LEU A 372 16.35 21.93 -3.84
C LEU A 372 17.07 22.81 -4.86
N VAL A 373 17.50 22.24 -5.99
CA VAL A 373 18.15 22.98 -7.08
C VAL A 373 17.19 23.99 -7.67
N VAL A 374 15.94 23.61 -7.97
CA VAL A 374 14.93 24.54 -8.50
C VAL A 374 14.65 25.67 -7.52
N VAL A 375 14.46 25.37 -6.23
CA VAL A 375 14.25 26.41 -5.20
C VAL A 375 15.47 27.32 -5.07
N CYS A 376 16.69 26.76 -5.06
CA CYS A 376 17.91 27.57 -4.99
C CYS A 376 18.07 28.47 -6.22
N THR A 377 17.80 27.96 -7.42
CA THR A 377 17.87 28.73 -8.67
C THR A 377 16.82 29.84 -8.70
N VAL A 378 15.59 29.58 -8.26
CA VAL A 378 14.52 30.59 -8.20
C VAL A 378 14.83 31.67 -7.16
N LEU A 379 15.30 31.29 -5.96
CA LEU A 379 15.66 32.26 -4.92
C LEU A 379 16.88 33.10 -5.34
N PHE A 380 17.86 32.47 -5.98
CA PHE A 380 19.00 33.18 -6.55
C PHE A 380 18.58 34.16 -7.65
N ALA A 381 17.69 33.74 -8.56
CA ALA A 381 17.13 34.61 -9.60
C ALA A 381 16.26 35.75 -9.04
N ALA A 382 15.67 35.56 -7.85
CA ALA A 382 14.91 36.59 -7.14
C ALA A 382 15.78 37.58 -6.34
N GLY A 383 17.12 37.44 -6.39
CA GLY A 383 18.05 38.35 -5.72
C GLY A 383 18.23 38.09 -4.22
N GLU A 384 17.85 36.91 -3.72
CA GLU A 384 18.07 36.56 -2.31
C GLU A 384 19.55 36.48 -1.95
N ASN A 385 19.88 36.87 -0.72
CA ASN A 385 21.26 36.88 -0.25
C ASN A 385 21.81 35.44 -0.21
N PRO A 386 23.02 35.17 -0.76
CA PRO A 386 23.65 33.85 -0.73
C PRO A 386 23.74 33.23 0.68
N THR A 387 23.81 34.03 1.75
CA THR A 387 23.75 33.50 3.12
C THR A 387 22.41 32.85 3.45
N SER A 388 21.28 33.40 2.97
CA SER A 388 19.95 32.83 3.16
C SER A 388 19.79 31.51 2.39
N LEU A 389 20.33 31.45 1.17
CA LEU A 389 20.41 30.23 0.37
C LEU A 389 21.20 29.13 1.08
N LEU A 390 22.35 29.48 1.67
CA LEU A 390 23.21 28.54 2.38
C LEU A 390 22.52 27.97 3.63
N TRP A 391 21.74 28.79 4.34
CA TRP A 391 20.90 28.33 5.46
C TRP A 391 19.75 27.41 5.04
N VAL A 392 19.15 27.64 3.86
CA VAL A 392 18.12 26.74 3.30
C VAL A 392 18.73 25.37 2.99
N VAL A 393 19.90 25.34 2.34
CA VAL A 393 20.63 24.10 2.06
C VAL A 393 21.03 23.39 3.36
N PHE A 394 21.55 24.13 4.35
CA PHE A 394 21.95 23.55 5.63
C PHE A 394 20.77 22.98 6.43
N ARG A 395 19.63 23.69 6.49
CA ARG A 395 18.40 23.17 7.14
C ARG A 395 17.88 21.92 6.43
N TYR A 396 17.91 21.91 5.10
CA TYR A 396 17.53 20.74 4.32
C TYR A 396 18.43 19.54 4.62
N ALA A 397 19.74 19.74 4.69
CA ALA A 397 20.72 18.72 5.06
C ALA A 397 20.55 18.23 6.51
N ALA A 398 20.36 19.14 7.46
CA ALA A 398 20.18 18.82 8.88
C ALA A 398 18.88 18.05 9.15
N VAL A 399 17.76 18.45 8.53
CA VAL A 399 16.50 17.71 8.65
C VAL A 399 16.63 16.34 7.97
N SER A 400 17.25 16.26 6.79
CA SER A 400 17.50 14.97 6.13
C SER A 400 18.36 14.05 7.01
N ALA A 401 19.40 14.56 7.67
CA ALA A 401 20.23 13.82 8.60
C ALA A 401 19.48 13.38 9.87
N MET A 402 18.63 14.25 10.42
CA MET A 402 17.79 13.93 11.59
C MET A 402 16.75 12.86 11.27
N LEU A 403 16.10 12.94 10.10
CA LEU A 403 15.13 11.94 9.66
C LEU A 403 15.80 10.63 9.30
N PHE A 404 17.01 10.68 8.72
CA PHE A 404 17.83 9.50 8.53
C PHE A 404 18.25 8.88 9.87
N GLY A 405 18.59 9.70 10.87
CA GLY A 405 18.89 9.30 12.24
C GLY A 405 17.69 8.68 12.95
N LEU A 406 16.50 9.27 12.82
CA LEU A 406 15.25 8.75 13.39
C LEU A 406 14.81 7.47 12.68
N ALA A 407 14.88 7.42 11.35
CA ALA A 407 14.65 6.20 10.59
C ALA A 407 15.64 5.10 10.99
N ARG A 408 16.89 5.46 11.32
CA ARG A 408 17.91 4.54 11.84
C ARG A 408 17.63 4.12 13.29
N ALA A 409 17.12 5.01 14.14
CA ALA A 409 16.73 4.68 15.52
C ALA A 409 15.51 3.74 15.55
N LEU A 410 14.53 3.98 14.67
CA LEU A 410 13.37 3.13 14.47
C LEU A 410 13.72 1.77 13.83
N ARG A 411 14.93 1.57 13.30
CA ARG A 411 15.38 0.25 12.80
C ARG A 411 15.45 -0.81 13.89
N GLY A 412 15.66 -0.43 15.15
CA GLY A 412 15.68 -1.37 16.28
C GLY A 412 14.30 -1.75 16.81
N PHE A 413 13.25 -1.07 16.35
CA PHE A 413 11.88 -1.34 16.79
C PHE A 413 11.26 -2.42 15.91
N ASP A 414 10.81 -3.52 16.51
CA ASP A 414 10.12 -4.61 15.81
C ASP A 414 8.67 -4.21 15.44
N LEU A 415 8.55 -3.17 14.61
CA LEU A 415 7.30 -2.70 14.04
C LEU A 415 6.60 -3.81 13.24
N GLU A 416 7.36 -4.71 12.62
CA GLU A 416 6.81 -5.85 11.90
C GLU A 416 6.10 -6.81 12.87
N GLY A 417 6.78 -7.20 13.95
CA GLY A 417 6.19 -8.03 15.00
C GLY A 417 4.99 -7.36 15.70
N LEU A 418 5.05 -6.05 15.94
CA LEU A 418 3.93 -5.30 16.50
C LEU A 418 2.69 -5.33 15.57
N LEU A 419 2.89 -5.04 14.27
CA LEU A 419 1.81 -5.08 13.28
C LEU A 419 1.22 -6.48 13.14
N HIS A 420 2.06 -7.52 13.17
CA HIS A 420 1.60 -8.91 13.21
C HIS A 420 0.74 -9.22 14.45
N ARG A 421 1.16 -8.78 15.65
CA ARG A 421 0.40 -8.97 16.90
C ARG A 421 -0.94 -8.24 16.88
N CYS A 422 -1.00 -7.08 16.23
CA CYS A 422 -2.24 -6.33 16.04
C CYS A 422 -3.14 -6.87 14.92
N GLY A 423 -2.77 -7.99 14.28
CA GLY A 423 -3.51 -8.55 13.15
C GLY A 423 -3.42 -7.73 11.87
N LEU A 424 -2.55 -6.72 11.81
CA LEU A 424 -2.32 -5.85 10.65
C LEU A 424 -1.25 -6.44 9.72
N TRP A 425 -1.54 -7.60 9.17
CA TRP A 425 -0.60 -8.37 8.35
C TRP A 425 -0.27 -7.68 7.02
N GLY A 426 -1.22 -7.00 6.37
CA GLY A 426 -0.99 -6.23 5.14
C GLY A 426 0.09 -5.14 5.30
N PRO A 427 -0.05 -4.21 6.26
CA PRO A 427 0.98 -3.23 6.60
C PRO A 427 2.32 -3.85 6.99
N ALA A 428 2.33 -4.97 7.72
CA ALA A 428 3.56 -5.67 8.10
C ALA A 428 4.34 -6.17 6.87
N VAL A 429 3.64 -6.82 5.93
CA VAL A 429 4.23 -7.33 4.68
C VAL A 429 4.74 -6.19 3.79
N ALA A 430 3.98 -5.10 3.69
CA ALA A 430 4.40 -3.93 2.93
C ALA A 430 5.69 -3.31 3.52
N LEU A 431 5.76 -3.19 4.85
CA LEU A 431 6.94 -2.68 5.55
C LEU A 431 8.16 -3.58 5.36
N ARG A 432 8.00 -4.90 5.45
CA ARG A 432 9.10 -5.86 5.22
C ARG A 432 9.61 -5.80 3.79
N THR A 433 8.70 -5.80 2.81
CA THR A 433 9.06 -5.74 1.38
C THR A 433 9.88 -4.48 1.08
N ALA A 434 9.49 -3.33 1.65
CA ALA A 434 10.26 -2.09 1.53
C ALA A 434 11.64 -2.13 2.20
N LYS A 435 11.80 -2.89 3.29
CA LYS A 435 13.11 -3.10 3.95
C LYS A 435 14.04 -3.95 3.09
N ASP A 436 13.53 -5.01 2.46
CA ASP A 436 14.31 -5.95 1.66
C ASP A 436 14.81 -5.31 0.36
N GLU A 437 13.96 -4.56 -0.35
CA GLU A 437 14.36 -3.79 -1.55
C GLU A 437 15.50 -2.79 -1.26
N ARG A 438 15.50 -2.22 -0.06
CA ARG A 438 16.53 -1.27 0.37
C ARG A 438 17.86 -1.94 0.69
N LYS A 439 17.88 -3.19 1.18
CA LYS A 439 19.12 -3.94 1.45
C LYS A 439 19.85 -4.32 0.16
N GLU A 440 19.15 -4.51 -0.93
CA GLU A 440 19.76 -4.81 -2.24
C GLU A 440 20.25 -3.57 -2.98
N SER A 441 19.71 -2.41 -2.65
CA SER A 441 20.08 -1.13 -3.27
C SER A 441 21.25 -0.43 -2.57
N ALA A 442 21.74 -0.96 -1.45
CA ALA A 442 22.80 -0.42 -0.62
C ALA A 442 23.97 -1.39 -0.59
#